data_AF-A0A355UM76-F1
#
_entry.id   AF-A0A355UM76-F1
#
_cell.length_a   1.000
_cell.length_b   1.000
_cell.length_c   1.000
_cell.angle_alpha   90.00
_cell.angle_beta   90.00
_cell.angle_gamma   90.00
#
_symmetry.space_group_name_H-M   'P 1'
#
loop_
_entity.id
_entity.type
_entity.pdbx_description
1 polymer ?
#
loop_
_entity_poly.entity_id
_entity_poly.type
_entity_poly.pdbx_seq_one_letter_code
_entity_poly.pdbx_strand_id
1 'polypeptide(L)'
;GNCGFTAGPYTEEHFDDLMQYLANTIVLKDEQKKNWKWKSQIDFVEDFSKDGLSFNVVPLVGLSTIRVAIMGFEKRKPTNDELNKMIDLLNKEMENGLFGLSTGLEYEPGSYAETEELIELCKVVEKYGGIYTSHMKNEGKHVLECIEEAIEIGRKSGVSVEISHLKAQYKANWGKVNEALEMIDGANKNGFDIGFDVYPYIAFGSGLLDLMPPWIKVEGPKKMIQLLMDDSIREKVIKDMQSDSEEWENPMIIKDWDKTIKIAMLKTDKNKKYEGRTIREIAEDMEVTAFEAVIKLMIEEEASIKCIYFAMCEEDLEIIMKHPKAKFCTDGRAVATYGELGKGSVH
;
A
#
# COMPACT_ATOMS: atom_id res chain seq x y z
N GLY A 1 9.11 -3.10 4.80
CA GLY A 1 9.31 -4.44 4.22
C GLY A 1 8.31 -4.55 3.12
N ASN A 2 7.36 -5.47 3.22
CA ASN A 2 6.34 -5.72 2.19
C ASN A 2 5.51 -4.45 1.83
N CYS A 3 4.88 -4.48 0.65
CA CYS A 3 4.05 -3.42 0.07
C CYS A 3 4.81 -2.11 -0.27
N GLY A 4 6.15 -2.16 -0.40
CA GLY A 4 6.93 -1.04 -0.95
C GLY A 4 7.37 0.04 0.04
N PHE A 5 7.08 -0.11 1.34
CA PHE A 5 7.44 0.87 2.37
C PHE A 5 8.58 0.36 3.26
N THR A 6 9.66 1.12 3.41
CA THR A 6 10.73 0.86 4.37
C THR A 6 11.19 2.11 5.11
N ALA A 7 11.87 1.91 6.25
CA ALA A 7 12.36 3.01 7.08
C ALA A 7 13.63 3.66 6.49
N GLY A 8 14.48 2.84 5.87
CA GLY A 8 15.56 3.27 4.99
C GLY A 8 15.46 2.54 3.65
N PRO A 9 16.33 2.88 2.69
CA PRO A 9 17.32 3.95 2.73
C PRO A 9 16.70 5.36 2.62
N TYR A 10 17.32 6.38 3.22
CA TYR A 10 16.94 7.78 3.03
C TYR A 10 18.14 8.66 2.72
N THR A 11 17.90 9.78 2.04
CA THR A 11 18.89 10.84 1.77
C THR A 11 18.48 12.13 2.49
N GLU A 12 19.45 12.94 2.90
CA GLU A 12 19.18 14.22 3.58
C GLU A 12 18.37 15.17 2.67
N GLU A 13 18.57 15.10 1.36
CA GLU A 13 17.84 15.87 0.34
C GLU A 13 16.33 15.57 0.33
N HIS A 14 15.95 14.29 0.45
CA HIS A 14 14.56 13.83 0.36
C HIS A 14 14.01 13.31 1.71
N PHE A 15 14.54 13.82 2.82
CA PHE A 15 14.08 13.39 4.15
C PHE A 15 12.62 13.80 4.41
N ASP A 16 12.26 15.03 4.09
CA ASP A 16 10.90 15.54 4.28
C ASP A 16 9.90 14.80 3.37
N ASP A 17 10.32 14.45 2.15
CA ASP A 17 9.57 13.59 1.24
C ASP A 17 9.31 12.21 1.89
N LEU A 18 10.34 11.55 2.43
CA LEU A 18 10.16 10.27 3.11
C LEU A 18 9.20 10.39 4.31
N MET A 19 9.31 11.45 5.10
CA MET A 19 8.40 11.68 6.23
C MET A 19 6.97 11.93 5.76
N GLN A 20 6.78 12.58 4.62
CA GLN A 20 5.47 12.73 3.98
C GLN A 20 4.93 11.37 3.50
N TYR A 21 5.76 10.53 2.88
CA TYR A 21 5.38 9.19 2.45
C TYR A 21 4.89 8.33 3.61
N LEU A 22 5.66 8.32 4.70
CA LEU A 22 5.41 7.48 5.86
C LEU A 22 4.23 7.99 6.70
N ALA A 23 3.79 9.24 6.54
CA ALA A 23 2.68 9.82 7.31
C ALA A 23 1.35 9.06 7.13
N ASN A 24 1.17 8.36 6.00
CA ASN A 24 -0.01 7.53 5.76
C ASN A 24 0.02 6.22 6.55
N THR A 25 1.20 5.81 7.04
CA THR A 25 1.41 4.52 7.71
C THR A 25 1.67 4.70 9.20
N ILE A 26 2.49 5.68 9.57
CA ILE A 26 2.91 5.97 10.95
C ILE A 26 2.71 7.44 11.29
N VAL A 27 2.28 7.73 12.51
CA VAL A 27 2.18 9.09 13.05
C VAL A 27 3.36 9.33 13.97
N LEU A 28 4.27 10.22 13.56
CA LEU A 28 5.46 10.58 14.33
C LEU A 28 5.37 12.01 14.85
N LYS A 29 5.67 12.20 16.12
CA LYS A 29 5.94 13.52 16.73
C LYS A 29 7.25 14.09 16.17
N ASP A 30 7.40 15.41 16.15
CA ASP A 30 8.60 16.06 15.60
C ASP A 30 9.90 15.63 16.29
N GLU A 31 9.85 15.34 17.59
CA GLU A 31 10.99 14.79 18.33
C GLU A 31 11.37 13.39 17.84
N GLN A 32 10.41 12.56 17.48
CA GLN A 32 10.67 11.22 16.92
C GLN A 32 11.28 11.32 15.52
N LYS A 33 10.82 12.28 14.70
CA LYS A 33 11.41 12.54 13.37
C LYS A 33 12.88 12.95 13.46
N LYS A 34 13.26 13.75 14.47
CA LYS A 34 14.66 14.15 14.70
C LYS A 34 15.59 12.98 15.04
N ASN A 35 15.04 11.86 15.52
CA ASN A 35 15.80 10.65 15.84
C ASN A 35 15.93 9.70 14.64
N TRP A 36 15.31 10.02 13.50
CA TRP A 36 15.37 9.20 12.30
C TRP A 36 16.78 9.26 11.69
N LYS A 37 17.46 8.11 11.64
CA LYS A 37 18.89 8.03 11.30
C LYS A 37 19.27 6.81 10.46
N TRP A 38 18.29 6.07 9.96
CA TRP A 38 18.51 4.79 9.29
C TRP A 38 18.84 4.99 7.81
N LYS A 39 20.13 5.15 7.50
CA LYS A 39 20.62 5.45 6.15
C LYS A 39 20.46 4.25 5.22
N SER A 40 20.36 3.05 5.78
CA SER A 40 19.96 1.82 5.11
C SER A 40 18.74 1.20 5.80
N GLN A 41 18.06 0.25 5.13
CA GLN A 41 17.01 -0.51 5.80
C GLN A 41 17.59 -1.46 6.85
N ILE A 42 18.83 -1.95 6.67
CA ILE A 42 19.47 -2.81 7.67
C ILE A 42 19.73 -2.06 8.98
N ASP A 43 20.08 -0.76 8.93
CA ASP A 43 20.27 0.06 10.13
C ASP A 43 19.01 0.07 11.01
N PHE A 44 17.83 0.14 10.37
CA PHE A 44 16.55 0.08 11.08
C PHE A 44 16.33 -1.30 11.69
N VAL A 45 16.59 -2.36 10.92
CA VAL A 45 16.44 -3.74 11.39
C VAL A 45 17.34 -4.03 12.59
N GLU A 46 18.60 -3.63 12.54
CA GLU A 46 19.54 -3.78 13.65
C GLU A 46 19.13 -2.96 14.88
N ASP A 47 18.65 -1.73 14.71
CA ASP A 47 18.26 -0.89 15.85
C ASP A 47 17.03 -1.42 16.59
N PHE A 48 16.00 -1.90 15.88
CA PHE A 48 14.81 -2.46 16.56
C PHE A 48 15.03 -3.89 17.08
N SER A 49 16.00 -4.62 16.53
CA SER A 49 16.29 -6.01 16.93
C SER A 49 17.43 -6.14 17.96
N LYS A 50 18.10 -5.04 18.34
CA LYS A 50 19.26 -5.04 19.25
C LYS A 50 19.06 -5.75 20.58
N ASP A 51 17.83 -5.71 21.10
CA ASP A 51 17.46 -6.31 22.40
C ASP A 51 16.93 -7.75 22.24
N GLY A 52 16.98 -8.31 21.02
CA GLY A 52 16.41 -9.60 20.66
C GLY A 52 14.94 -9.51 20.26
N LEU A 53 14.50 -10.47 19.44
CA LEU A 53 13.12 -10.60 18.98
C LEU A 53 12.59 -11.99 19.31
N SER A 54 11.28 -12.09 19.54
CA SER A 54 10.58 -13.36 19.75
C SER A 54 10.31 -14.13 18.44
N PHE A 55 10.59 -13.51 17.29
CA PHE A 55 10.41 -14.06 15.96
C PHE A 55 11.58 -13.66 15.06
N ASN A 56 11.81 -14.44 14.01
CA ASN A 56 12.80 -14.13 12.98
C ASN A 56 12.27 -13.02 12.06
N VAL A 57 13.16 -12.16 11.57
CA VAL A 57 12.84 -11.11 10.61
C VAL A 57 13.59 -11.36 9.32
N VAL A 58 12.86 -11.34 8.20
CA VAL A 58 13.40 -11.44 6.84
C VAL A 58 13.07 -10.12 6.13
N PRO A 59 13.99 -9.14 6.15
CA PRO A 59 13.66 -7.80 5.67
C PRO A 59 13.79 -7.68 4.15
N LEU A 60 12.85 -6.95 3.56
CA LEU A 60 12.89 -6.48 2.16
C LEU A 60 13.09 -4.96 2.14
N VAL A 61 13.65 -4.44 1.05
CA VAL A 61 13.67 -3.01 0.75
C VAL A 61 12.44 -2.61 -0.06
N GLY A 62 11.89 -1.41 0.19
CA GLY A 62 10.72 -0.89 -0.52
C GLY A 62 11.08 -0.06 -1.74
N LEU A 63 10.44 -0.32 -2.89
CA LEU A 63 10.63 0.48 -4.11
C LEU A 63 10.36 1.97 -3.87
N SER A 64 9.25 2.30 -3.21
CA SER A 64 8.88 3.70 -3.02
C SER A 64 9.90 4.43 -2.16
N THR A 65 10.48 3.77 -1.16
CA THR A 65 11.57 4.34 -0.37
C THR A 65 12.82 4.58 -1.21
N ILE A 66 13.17 3.66 -2.13
CA ILE A 66 14.28 3.86 -3.10
C ILE A 66 13.97 5.03 -4.05
N ARG A 67 12.77 5.10 -4.60
CA ARG A 67 12.35 6.21 -5.48
C ARG A 67 12.42 7.54 -4.76
N VAL A 68 11.86 7.63 -3.55
CA VAL A 68 11.91 8.86 -2.73
C VAL A 68 13.35 9.28 -2.47
N ALA A 69 14.24 8.35 -2.13
CA ALA A 69 15.64 8.67 -1.84
C ALA A 69 16.40 9.31 -3.03
N ILE A 70 15.95 9.08 -4.27
CA ILE A 70 16.63 9.54 -5.50
C ILE A 70 15.85 10.64 -6.24
N MET A 71 14.52 10.61 -6.19
CA MET A 71 13.62 11.42 -7.02
C MET A 71 12.56 12.17 -6.22
N GLY A 72 12.52 12.03 -4.89
CA GLY A 72 11.40 12.51 -4.08
C GLY A 72 10.04 11.96 -4.55
N PHE A 73 9.03 12.83 -4.61
CA PHE A 73 7.65 12.48 -4.99
C PHE A 73 7.30 12.68 -6.46
N GLU A 74 8.31 12.82 -7.34
CA GLU A 74 8.06 13.21 -8.72
C GLU A 74 7.26 12.17 -9.53
N LYS A 75 6.15 12.61 -10.15
CA LYS A 75 5.30 11.82 -11.07
C LYS A 75 5.93 11.76 -12.48
N ARG A 76 7.03 11.02 -12.60
CA ARG A 76 7.71 10.76 -13.89
C ARG A 76 8.55 9.48 -13.85
N LYS A 77 8.99 9.05 -15.01
CA LYS A 77 10.04 8.03 -15.15
C LYS A 77 11.38 8.58 -14.63
N PRO A 78 12.23 7.73 -14.03
CA PRO A 78 13.62 8.09 -13.77
C PRO A 78 14.35 8.37 -15.09
N THR A 79 15.25 9.35 -15.08
CA THR A 79 16.30 9.47 -16.09
C THR A 79 17.26 8.28 -15.96
N ASN A 80 18.08 8.02 -16.98
CA ASN A 80 19.07 6.93 -16.92
C ASN A 80 20.02 7.07 -15.71
N ASP A 81 20.42 8.30 -15.37
CA ASP A 81 21.30 8.55 -14.24
C ASP A 81 20.60 8.28 -12.90
N GLU A 82 19.31 8.62 -12.78
CA GLU A 82 18.52 8.30 -11.58
C GLU A 82 18.25 6.81 -11.45
N LEU A 83 17.91 6.12 -12.56
CA LEU A 83 17.73 4.67 -12.55
C LEU A 83 19.02 3.96 -12.13
N ASN A 84 20.18 4.40 -12.63
CA ASN A 84 21.47 3.87 -12.20
C ASN A 84 21.72 4.11 -10.70
N LYS A 85 21.39 5.29 -10.17
CA LYS A 85 21.48 5.57 -8.72
C LYS A 85 20.54 4.70 -7.89
N MET A 86 19.33 4.42 -8.38
CA MET A 86 18.37 3.52 -7.73
C MET A 86 18.89 2.07 -7.72
N ILE A 87 19.47 1.62 -8.84
CA ILE A 87 20.15 0.32 -8.95
C ILE A 87 21.33 0.22 -7.98
N ASP A 88 22.17 1.25 -7.89
CA ASP A 88 23.31 1.28 -6.97
C ASP A 88 22.85 1.25 -5.51
N LEU A 89 21.77 1.96 -5.19
CA LEU A 89 21.19 1.97 -3.86
C LEU A 89 20.61 0.59 -3.50
N LEU A 90 19.88 -0.04 -4.42
CA LEU A 90 19.36 -1.40 -4.25
C LEU A 90 20.49 -2.42 -4.09
N ASN A 91 21.58 -2.33 -4.86
CA ASN A 91 22.74 -3.20 -4.69
C ASN A 91 23.31 -3.11 -3.27
N LYS A 92 23.48 -1.90 -2.72
CA LYS A 92 23.96 -1.72 -1.35
C LYS A 92 23.02 -2.34 -0.32
N GLU A 93 21.72 -2.21 -0.50
CA GLU A 93 20.74 -2.86 0.37
C GLU A 93 20.84 -4.39 0.28
N MET A 94 20.96 -4.95 -0.93
CA MET A 94 21.14 -6.41 -1.09
C MET A 94 22.48 -6.90 -0.49
N GLU A 95 23.58 -6.15 -0.67
CA GLU A 95 24.90 -6.42 -0.05
C GLU A 95 24.84 -6.42 1.49
N ASN A 96 23.97 -5.58 2.05
CA ASN A 96 23.71 -5.49 3.48
C ASN A 96 22.81 -6.61 4.02
N GLY A 97 22.43 -7.59 3.19
CA GLY A 97 21.68 -8.78 3.61
C GLY A 97 20.16 -8.61 3.55
N LEU A 98 19.64 -7.62 2.81
CA LEU A 98 18.22 -7.56 2.50
C LEU A 98 17.85 -8.71 1.55
N PHE A 99 16.69 -9.33 1.76
CA PHE A 99 16.29 -10.55 1.05
C PHE A 99 15.62 -10.28 -0.30
N GLY A 100 15.38 -9.02 -0.64
CA GLY A 100 14.75 -8.66 -1.89
C GLY A 100 14.05 -7.31 -1.89
N LEU A 101 13.28 -7.09 -2.94
CA LEU A 101 12.54 -5.86 -3.22
C LEU A 101 11.05 -6.10 -3.06
N SER A 102 10.35 -5.14 -2.47
CA SER A 102 8.90 -5.11 -2.45
C SER A 102 8.34 -3.88 -3.14
N THR A 103 7.15 -3.99 -3.72
CA THR A 103 6.41 -2.88 -4.31
C THR A 103 5.02 -2.72 -3.72
N GLY A 104 4.54 -1.48 -3.70
CA GLY A 104 3.15 -1.10 -3.47
C GLY A 104 2.70 -0.22 -4.62
N LEU A 105 2.36 -0.84 -5.75
CA LEU A 105 2.11 -0.16 -7.01
C LEU A 105 0.77 0.57 -7.05
N GLU A 106 -0.10 0.36 -6.07
CA GLU A 106 -1.32 1.14 -5.86
C GLU A 106 -1.02 2.53 -5.28
N TYR A 107 0.12 2.71 -4.60
CA TYR A 107 0.41 3.91 -3.81
C TYR A 107 1.48 4.80 -4.42
N GLU A 108 1.30 6.11 -4.32
CA GLU A 108 2.32 7.06 -4.74
C GLU A 108 3.55 7.04 -3.78
N PRO A 109 4.80 7.16 -4.28
CA PRO A 109 5.18 7.30 -5.70
C PRO A 109 5.42 5.97 -6.43
N GLY A 110 5.25 4.81 -5.78
CA GLY A 110 5.43 3.49 -6.39
C GLY A 110 4.52 3.25 -7.60
N SER A 111 3.31 3.80 -7.60
CA SER A 111 2.35 3.74 -8.71
C SER A 111 2.81 4.41 -10.00
N TYR A 112 3.85 5.25 -9.93
CA TYR A 112 4.46 5.93 -11.08
C TYR A 112 5.53 5.08 -11.78
N ALA A 113 5.98 3.99 -11.15
CA ALA A 113 6.93 3.08 -11.76
C ALA A 113 6.31 2.37 -12.95
N GLU A 114 7.13 2.14 -13.97
CA GLU A 114 6.76 1.37 -15.14
C GLU A 114 7.42 0.00 -15.12
N THR A 115 6.84 -0.95 -15.86
CA THR A 115 7.28 -2.34 -15.91
C THR A 115 8.78 -2.45 -16.24
N GLU A 116 9.30 -1.64 -17.17
CA GLU A 116 10.74 -1.63 -17.50
C GLU A 116 11.63 -1.23 -16.32
N GLU A 117 11.22 -0.24 -15.52
CA GLU A 117 11.94 0.15 -14.30
C GLU A 117 11.96 -1.01 -13.30
N LEU A 118 10.82 -1.65 -13.10
CA LEU A 118 10.68 -2.80 -12.20
C LEU A 118 11.56 -3.97 -12.65
N ILE A 119 11.62 -4.25 -13.95
CA ILE A 119 12.49 -5.29 -14.53
C ILE A 119 13.96 -5.01 -14.23
N GLU A 120 14.44 -3.79 -14.45
CA GLU A 120 15.86 -3.45 -14.20
C GLU A 120 16.24 -3.58 -12.73
N LEU A 121 15.36 -3.18 -11.81
CA LEU A 121 15.58 -3.37 -10.37
C LEU A 121 15.50 -4.85 -9.97
N CYS A 122 14.55 -5.62 -10.51
CA CYS A 122 14.43 -7.04 -10.23
C CYS A 122 15.63 -7.85 -10.72
N LYS A 123 16.30 -7.44 -11.80
CA LYS A 123 17.59 -8.02 -12.23
C LYS A 123 18.70 -7.83 -11.19
N VAL A 124 18.62 -6.79 -10.35
CA VAL A 124 19.53 -6.66 -9.21
C VAL A 124 19.20 -7.72 -8.18
N VAL A 125 17.93 -7.84 -7.79
CA VAL A 125 17.48 -8.80 -6.79
C VAL A 125 17.84 -10.25 -7.16
N GLU A 126 17.67 -10.61 -8.43
CA GLU A 126 18.01 -11.94 -8.96
C GLU A 126 19.50 -12.29 -8.77
N LYS A 127 20.42 -11.33 -8.96
CA LYS A 127 21.86 -11.55 -8.78
C LYS A 127 22.24 -12.00 -7.38
N TYR A 128 21.43 -11.65 -6.38
CA TYR A 128 21.62 -12.03 -4.98
C TYR A 128 20.75 -13.22 -4.57
N GLY A 129 19.99 -13.82 -5.49
CA GLY A 129 19.03 -14.90 -5.20
C GLY A 129 17.88 -14.44 -4.31
N GLY A 130 17.52 -13.15 -4.35
CA GLY A 130 16.43 -12.59 -3.56
C GLY A 130 15.05 -12.78 -4.18
N ILE A 131 14.04 -12.21 -3.54
CA ILE A 131 12.63 -12.27 -3.96
C ILE A 131 12.07 -10.90 -4.33
N TYR A 132 11.22 -10.85 -5.35
CA TYR A 132 10.37 -9.71 -5.65
C TYR A 132 8.97 -9.94 -5.09
N THR A 133 8.51 -9.06 -4.19
CA THR A 133 7.13 -9.12 -3.68
C THR A 133 6.32 -7.92 -4.19
N SER A 134 5.05 -8.13 -4.53
CA SER A 134 4.23 -7.05 -5.07
C SER A 134 2.85 -7.00 -4.44
N HIS A 135 2.57 -5.89 -3.77
CA HIS A 135 1.22 -5.34 -3.73
C HIS A 135 0.99 -4.66 -5.09
N MET A 136 0.14 -5.32 -5.87
CA MET A 136 -0.12 -5.00 -7.28
C MET A 136 -0.77 -3.63 -7.47
N LYS A 137 -0.76 -3.14 -8.71
CA LYS A 137 -1.29 -1.82 -9.04
C LYS A 137 -2.81 -1.73 -8.89
N ASN A 138 -3.50 -2.85 -9.08
CA ASN A 138 -4.93 -2.99 -8.95
C ASN A 138 -5.26 -4.40 -8.46
N GLU A 139 -6.25 -4.52 -7.59
CA GLU A 139 -6.70 -5.81 -7.05
C GLU A 139 -8.19 -6.09 -7.35
N GLY A 140 -8.87 -5.20 -8.08
CA GLY A 140 -10.23 -5.37 -8.54
C GLY A 140 -10.35 -5.45 -10.06
N LYS A 141 -10.64 -4.31 -10.71
CA LYS A 141 -11.00 -4.27 -12.16
C LYS A 141 -9.93 -4.91 -13.05
N HIS A 142 -8.67 -4.62 -12.77
CA HIS A 142 -7.49 -4.97 -13.57
C HIS A 142 -6.58 -6.00 -12.87
N VAL A 143 -7.13 -6.80 -11.95
CA VAL A 143 -6.35 -7.76 -11.15
C VAL A 143 -5.60 -8.79 -12.00
N LEU A 144 -6.19 -9.26 -13.11
CA LEU A 144 -5.57 -10.27 -13.96
C LEU A 144 -4.41 -9.68 -14.77
N GLU A 145 -4.59 -8.46 -15.28
CA GLU A 145 -3.58 -7.68 -15.98
C GLU A 145 -2.37 -7.39 -15.06
N CYS A 146 -2.61 -7.08 -13.79
CA CYS A 146 -1.53 -6.91 -12.83
C CYS A 146 -0.78 -8.21 -12.50
N ILE A 147 -1.47 -9.35 -12.49
CA ILE A 147 -0.81 -10.67 -12.33
C ILE A 147 0.03 -10.99 -13.58
N GLU A 148 -0.47 -10.66 -14.77
CA GLU A 148 0.30 -10.77 -16.02
C GLU A 148 1.57 -9.91 -15.98
N GLU A 149 1.47 -8.65 -15.52
CA GLU A 149 2.62 -7.76 -15.32
C GLU A 149 3.64 -8.37 -14.35
N ALA A 150 3.20 -8.89 -13.19
CA ALA A 150 4.09 -9.52 -12.22
C ALA A 150 4.82 -10.76 -12.81
N ILE A 151 4.12 -11.57 -13.61
CA ILE A 151 4.71 -12.70 -14.33
C ILE A 151 5.70 -12.21 -15.38
N GLU A 152 5.40 -11.15 -16.12
CA GLU A 152 6.30 -10.55 -17.10
C GLU A 152 7.58 -10.03 -16.45
N ILE A 153 7.46 -9.29 -15.35
CA ILE A 153 8.60 -8.76 -14.58
C ILE A 153 9.52 -9.90 -14.17
N GLY A 154 8.97 -10.95 -13.54
CA GLY A 154 9.80 -12.05 -13.10
C GLY A 154 10.38 -12.88 -14.24
N ARG A 155 9.66 -13.08 -15.35
CA ARG A 155 10.21 -13.75 -16.55
C ARG A 155 11.37 -12.97 -17.18
N LYS A 156 11.24 -11.65 -17.29
CA LYS A 156 12.25 -10.79 -17.94
C LYS A 156 13.46 -10.50 -17.04
N SER A 157 13.29 -10.56 -15.73
CA SER A 157 14.37 -10.34 -14.76
C SER A 157 15.01 -11.62 -14.24
N GLY A 158 14.29 -12.75 -14.25
CA GLY A 158 14.71 -14.02 -13.68
C GLY A 158 14.43 -14.17 -12.18
N VAL A 159 13.89 -13.14 -11.52
CA VAL A 159 13.65 -13.15 -10.07
C VAL A 159 12.44 -14.03 -9.71
N SER A 160 12.48 -14.68 -8.54
CA SER A 160 11.29 -15.30 -7.93
C SER A 160 10.28 -14.22 -7.51
N VAL A 161 8.98 -14.50 -7.68
CA VAL A 161 7.91 -13.52 -7.43
C VAL A 161 6.94 -13.99 -6.35
N GLU A 162 6.54 -13.09 -5.46
CA GLU A 162 5.44 -13.29 -4.52
C GLU A 162 4.37 -12.21 -4.74
N ILE A 163 3.15 -12.63 -5.09
CA ILE A 163 1.99 -11.73 -5.07
C ILE A 163 1.55 -11.60 -3.62
N SER A 164 1.68 -10.40 -3.06
CA SER A 164 1.22 -10.11 -1.70
C SER A 164 -0.31 -10.20 -1.66
N HIS A 165 -0.83 -10.81 -0.60
CA HIS A 165 -2.25 -10.81 -0.21
C HIS A 165 -3.23 -10.94 -1.39
N LEU A 166 -3.09 -12.01 -2.19
CA LEU A 166 -3.89 -12.25 -3.39
C LEU A 166 -5.39 -12.18 -3.07
N LYS A 167 -6.12 -11.38 -3.85
CA LYS A 167 -7.57 -11.18 -3.72
C LYS A 167 -8.18 -10.66 -5.01
N ALA A 168 -9.50 -10.76 -5.13
CA ALA A 168 -10.29 -10.01 -6.10
C ALA A 168 -11.24 -9.07 -5.35
N GLN A 169 -10.94 -7.78 -5.37
CA GLN A 169 -11.70 -6.76 -4.65
C GLN A 169 -12.97 -6.37 -5.40
N TYR A 170 -14.01 -6.10 -4.63
CA TYR A 170 -15.29 -5.58 -5.07
C TYR A 170 -16.15 -6.55 -5.87
N LYS A 171 -17.47 -6.43 -5.68
CA LYS A 171 -18.45 -7.41 -6.18
C LYS A 171 -18.39 -7.68 -7.68
N ALA A 172 -17.98 -6.71 -8.50
CA ALA A 172 -17.86 -6.88 -9.94
C ALA A 172 -16.73 -7.84 -10.36
N ASN A 173 -15.77 -8.11 -9.47
CA ASN A 173 -14.57 -8.89 -9.76
C ASN A 173 -14.54 -10.25 -9.03
N TRP A 174 -15.50 -10.52 -8.16
CA TRP A 174 -15.60 -11.81 -7.48
C TRP A 174 -15.65 -12.96 -8.50
N GLY A 175 -14.94 -14.03 -8.22
CA GLY A 175 -14.72 -15.18 -9.09
C GLY A 175 -13.44 -15.09 -9.94
N LYS A 176 -12.86 -13.89 -10.15
CA LYS A 176 -11.59 -13.74 -10.90
C LYS A 176 -10.41 -14.46 -10.25
N VAL A 177 -10.48 -14.78 -8.96
CA VAL A 177 -9.44 -15.53 -8.26
C VAL A 177 -9.18 -16.92 -8.88
N ASN A 178 -10.19 -17.52 -9.54
CA ASN A 178 -9.99 -18.79 -10.25
C ASN A 178 -9.00 -18.64 -11.40
N GLU A 179 -9.21 -17.63 -12.24
CA GLU A 179 -8.33 -17.33 -13.38
C GLU A 179 -6.95 -16.86 -12.90
N ALA A 180 -6.89 -16.05 -11.83
CA ALA A 180 -5.64 -15.67 -11.19
C ALA A 180 -4.80 -16.89 -10.76
N LEU A 181 -5.42 -17.86 -10.09
CA LEU A 181 -4.74 -19.10 -9.68
C LEU A 181 -4.30 -19.94 -10.88
N GLU A 182 -5.11 -20.03 -11.94
CA GLU A 182 -4.74 -20.70 -13.19
C GLU A 182 -3.52 -20.05 -13.86
N MET A 183 -3.43 -18.72 -13.86
CA MET A 183 -2.26 -17.98 -14.37
C MET A 183 -1.00 -18.29 -13.56
N ILE A 184 -1.10 -18.27 -12.22
CA ILE A 184 0.01 -18.57 -11.31
C ILE A 184 0.48 -20.03 -11.50
N ASP A 185 -0.46 -20.98 -11.57
CA ASP A 185 -0.14 -22.39 -11.80
C ASP A 185 0.46 -22.63 -13.19
N GLY A 186 -0.06 -21.95 -14.21
CA GLY A 186 0.45 -21.98 -15.56
C GLY A 186 1.88 -21.46 -15.64
N ALA A 187 2.19 -20.36 -14.96
CA ALA A 187 3.54 -19.81 -14.91
C ALA A 187 4.51 -20.77 -14.21
N ASN A 188 4.10 -21.36 -13.08
CA ASN A 188 4.88 -22.37 -12.37
C ASN A 188 5.15 -23.64 -13.17
N LYS A 189 4.16 -24.14 -13.91
CA LYS A 189 4.34 -25.32 -14.81
C LYS A 189 5.37 -25.06 -15.90
N ASN A 190 5.59 -23.80 -16.28
CA ASN A 190 6.61 -23.39 -17.24
C ASN A 190 7.98 -23.07 -16.59
N GLY A 191 8.19 -23.48 -15.32
CA GLY A 191 9.48 -23.36 -14.63
C GLY A 191 9.78 -22.00 -14.01
N PHE A 192 8.79 -21.11 -13.92
CA PHE A 192 8.93 -19.80 -13.29
C PHE A 192 8.42 -19.83 -11.84
N ASP A 193 9.26 -19.45 -10.89
CA ASP A 193 8.95 -19.48 -9.47
C ASP A 193 8.09 -18.27 -9.07
N ILE A 194 6.79 -18.52 -8.94
CA ILE A 194 5.81 -17.53 -8.48
C ILE A 194 4.90 -18.11 -7.41
N GLY A 195 4.75 -17.36 -6.32
CA GLY A 195 3.86 -17.65 -5.22
C GLY A 195 2.92 -16.50 -4.91
N PHE A 196 2.10 -16.73 -3.88
CA PHE A 196 1.26 -15.72 -3.28
C PHE A 196 1.03 -16.03 -1.80
N ASP A 197 0.62 -15.01 -1.06
CA ASP A 197 0.07 -15.14 0.28
C ASP A 197 -1.38 -14.64 0.36
N VAL A 198 -2.08 -15.01 1.43
CA VAL A 198 -3.46 -14.64 1.70
C VAL A 198 -3.68 -14.54 3.21
N TYR A 199 -4.52 -13.61 3.64
CA TYR A 199 -5.03 -13.55 5.02
C TYR A 199 -6.47 -14.05 5.08
N PRO A 200 -6.88 -14.69 6.19
CA PRO A 200 -8.19 -15.35 6.30
C PRO A 200 -9.33 -14.38 6.64
N TYR A 201 -9.44 -13.25 5.93
CA TYR A 201 -10.46 -12.23 6.16
C TYR A 201 -11.00 -11.70 4.82
N ILE A 202 -12.30 -11.38 4.78
CA ILE A 202 -12.97 -10.79 3.62
C ILE A 202 -12.84 -9.24 3.55
N ALA A 203 -12.00 -8.67 4.41
CA ALA A 203 -11.82 -7.23 4.51
C ALA A 203 -10.35 -6.84 4.65
N PHE A 204 -9.99 -5.70 4.06
CA PHE A 204 -8.64 -5.12 4.15
C PHE A 204 -8.65 -3.81 4.94
N GLY A 205 -7.51 -3.44 5.51
CA GLY A 205 -7.33 -2.18 6.23
C GLY A 205 -6.58 -1.15 5.40
N SER A 206 -7.13 0.05 5.25
CA SER A 206 -6.39 1.16 4.61
C SER A 206 -6.81 2.54 5.14
N GLY A 207 -6.40 3.63 4.49
CA GLY A 207 -6.80 5.00 4.82
C GLY A 207 -8.10 5.42 4.13
N LEU A 208 -8.85 6.35 4.73
CA LEU A 208 -9.96 7.01 4.01
C LEU A 208 -9.46 7.87 2.84
N LEU A 209 -8.17 8.25 2.87
CA LEU A 209 -7.47 8.98 1.83
C LEU A 209 -7.55 8.28 0.45
N ASP A 210 -7.67 6.96 0.41
CA ASP A 210 -7.74 6.18 -0.84
C ASP A 210 -9.03 6.43 -1.62
N LEU A 211 -10.05 7.03 -0.97
CA LEU A 211 -11.26 7.50 -1.64
C LEU A 211 -11.05 8.84 -2.36
N MET A 212 -9.91 9.51 -2.19
CA MET A 212 -9.68 10.81 -2.83
C MET A 212 -9.14 10.66 -4.25
N PRO A 213 -9.63 11.45 -5.22
CA PRO A 213 -9.04 11.50 -6.56
C PRO A 213 -7.53 11.78 -6.51
N PRO A 214 -6.69 11.11 -7.32
CA PRO A 214 -5.22 11.26 -7.25
C PRO A 214 -4.73 12.71 -7.30
N TRP A 215 -5.35 13.54 -8.14
CA TRP A 215 -4.92 14.92 -8.37
C TRP A 215 -4.97 15.81 -7.11
N ILE A 216 -5.84 15.53 -6.14
CA ILE A 216 -5.95 16.35 -4.93
C ILE A 216 -4.92 15.96 -3.86
N LYS A 217 -4.32 14.76 -3.97
CA LYS A 217 -3.35 14.23 -3.01
C LYS A 217 -1.91 14.68 -3.27
N VAL A 218 -1.61 15.20 -4.47
CA VAL A 218 -0.24 15.43 -4.99
C VAL A 218 0.64 16.24 -4.04
N GLU A 219 0.11 17.33 -3.49
CA GLU A 219 0.85 18.23 -2.57
C GLU A 219 0.73 17.81 -1.08
N GLY A 220 0.23 16.60 -0.83
CA GLY A 220 0.09 16.03 0.51
C GLY A 220 -1.17 16.46 1.27
N PRO A 221 -1.40 15.85 2.45
CA PRO A 221 -2.68 15.95 3.16
C PRO A 221 -3.04 17.38 3.60
N LYS A 222 -2.05 18.19 4.02
CA LYS A 222 -2.30 19.59 4.43
C LYS A 222 -2.87 20.42 3.29
N LYS A 223 -2.26 20.33 2.11
CA LYS A 223 -2.71 21.08 0.93
C LYS A 223 -4.06 20.56 0.44
N MET A 224 -4.24 19.24 0.42
CA MET A 224 -5.52 18.62 0.08
C MET A 224 -6.66 19.14 0.97
N ILE A 225 -6.46 19.23 2.29
CA ILE A 225 -7.47 19.77 3.21
C ILE A 225 -7.81 21.23 2.87
N GLN A 226 -6.80 22.07 2.58
CA GLN A 226 -7.03 23.46 2.16
C GLN A 226 -7.85 23.53 0.87
N LEU A 227 -7.58 22.65 -0.10
CA LEU A 227 -8.33 22.55 -1.34
C LEU A 227 -9.78 22.10 -1.09
N LEU A 228 -10.00 21.13 -0.20
CA LEU A 228 -11.34 20.65 0.16
C LEU A 228 -12.20 21.67 0.92
N MET A 229 -11.60 22.75 1.45
CA MET A 229 -12.33 23.87 2.05
C MET A 229 -12.96 24.81 1.00
N ASP A 230 -12.48 24.79 -0.24
CA ASP A 230 -13.07 25.54 -1.35
C ASP A 230 -14.28 24.77 -1.94
N ASP A 231 -15.44 25.43 -2.03
CA ASP A 231 -16.68 24.78 -2.46
C ASP A 231 -16.63 24.32 -3.92
N SER A 232 -16.00 25.09 -4.82
CA SER A 232 -15.89 24.71 -6.24
C SER A 232 -15.00 23.48 -6.44
N ILE A 233 -13.95 23.38 -5.61
CA ILE A 233 -13.08 22.20 -5.58
C ILE A 233 -13.83 21.01 -4.97
N ARG A 234 -14.56 21.21 -3.87
CA ARG A 234 -15.37 20.16 -3.24
C ARG A 234 -16.37 19.56 -4.22
N GLU A 235 -17.10 20.38 -4.96
CA GLU A 235 -18.05 19.92 -5.99
C GLU A 235 -17.37 19.07 -7.07
N LYS A 236 -16.20 19.51 -7.54
CA LYS A 236 -15.40 18.74 -8.51
C LYS A 236 -14.98 17.40 -7.92
N VAL A 237 -14.48 17.38 -6.69
CA VAL A 237 -14.08 16.15 -6.00
C VAL A 237 -15.25 15.19 -5.88
N ILE A 238 -16.43 15.64 -5.44
CA ILE A 238 -17.62 14.79 -5.32
C ILE A 238 -18.03 14.22 -6.68
N LYS A 239 -17.93 15.00 -7.76
CA LYS A 239 -18.21 14.52 -9.11
C LYS A 239 -17.23 13.41 -9.52
N ASP A 240 -15.94 13.59 -9.24
CA ASP A 240 -14.91 12.57 -9.51
C ASP A 240 -15.15 11.32 -8.66
N MET A 241 -15.54 11.47 -7.38
CA MET A 241 -15.94 10.37 -6.49
C MET A 241 -17.11 9.53 -7.01
N GLN A 242 -17.98 10.11 -7.82
CA GLN A 242 -19.14 9.44 -8.41
C GLN A 242 -18.86 8.83 -9.79
N SER A 243 -17.65 9.01 -10.33
CA SER A 243 -17.29 8.63 -11.69
C SER A 243 -16.30 7.47 -11.71
N ASP A 244 -16.38 6.63 -12.75
CA ASP A 244 -15.35 5.62 -13.01
C ASP A 244 -14.07 6.30 -13.49
N SER A 245 -12.92 5.70 -13.20
CA SER A 245 -11.59 6.22 -13.52
C SER A 245 -10.64 5.10 -13.88
N GLU A 246 -9.82 5.31 -14.91
CA GLU A 246 -8.69 4.43 -15.21
C GLU A 246 -7.42 4.83 -14.42
N GLU A 247 -7.40 6.01 -13.80
CA GLU A 247 -6.24 6.49 -13.03
C GLU A 247 -6.24 5.99 -11.57
N TRP A 248 -7.39 5.55 -11.07
CA TRP A 248 -7.57 5.17 -9.67
C TRP A 248 -8.72 4.18 -9.52
N GLU A 249 -8.52 3.17 -8.67
CA GLU A 249 -9.55 2.21 -8.30
C GLU A 249 -10.57 2.86 -7.35
N ASN A 250 -11.68 3.34 -7.91
CA ASN A 250 -12.72 4.03 -7.15
C ASN A 250 -13.74 3.03 -6.54
N PRO A 251 -13.73 2.77 -5.22
CA PRO A 251 -14.75 1.89 -4.63
C PRO A 251 -16.16 2.52 -4.62
N MET A 252 -16.29 3.84 -4.76
CA MET A 252 -17.55 4.55 -4.58
C MET A 252 -18.49 4.45 -5.79
N ILE A 253 -18.02 3.94 -6.93
CA ILE A 253 -18.89 3.59 -8.07
C ILE A 253 -19.63 2.27 -7.86
N ILE A 254 -19.26 1.51 -6.83
CA ILE A 254 -19.92 0.25 -6.51
C ILE A 254 -21.18 0.53 -5.71
N LYS A 255 -22.24 -0.17 -6.06
CA LYS A 255 -23.50 -0.08 -5.31
C LYS A 255 -23.28 -0.42 -3.83
N ASP A 256 -23.80 0.43 -2.96
CA ASP A 256 -23.76 0.26 -1.50
C ASP A 256 -22.34 0.30 -0.88
N TRP A 257 -21.36 0.94 -1.55
CA TRP A 257 -19.99 1.13 -1.04
C TRP A 257 -19.94 1.73 0.37
N ASP A 258 -20.85 2.65 0.68
CA ASP A 258 -20.94 3.36 1.95
C ASP A 258 -21.41 2.47 3.11
N LYS A 259 -21.91 1.25 2.82
CA LYS A 259 -22.15 0.19 3.82
C LYS A 259 -20.92 -0.68 4.08
N THR A 260 -19.99 -0.77 3.12
CA THR A 260 -18.87 -1.71 3.18
C THR A 260 -17.59 -1.09 3.74
N ILE A 261 -17.55 0.23 3.88
CA ILE A 261 -16.42 0.95 4.48
C ILE A 261 -16.79 1.34 5.92
N LYS A 262 -15.99 0.84 6.88
CA LYS A 262 -16.12 1.17 8.31
C LYS A 262 -14.94 1.98 8.80
N ILE A 263 -15.18 2.96 9.66
CA ILE A 263 -14.12 3.71 10.32
C ILE A 263 -13.48 2.83 11.40
N ALA A 264 -12.17 2.63 11.30
CA ALA A 264 -11.38 1.83 12.24
C ALA A 264 -10.76 2.70 13.34
N MET A 265 -10.18 3.84 12.95
CA MET A 265 -9.50 4.75 13.87
C MET A 265 -9.59 6.20 13.39
N LEU A 266 -9.80 7.09 14.36
CA LEU A 266 -9.82 8.54 14.19
C LEU A 266 -8.77 9.21 15.08
N LYS A 267 -8.32 10.39 14.67
CA LYS A 267 -7.32 11.20 15.36
C LYS A 267 -7.95 12.03 16.49
N THR A 268 -9.12 12.63 16.26
CA THR A 268 -9.72 13.59 17.20
C THR A 268 -10.72 12.94 18.15
N ASP A 269 -10.74 13.39 19.41
CA ASP A 269 -11.72 12.91 20.41
C ASP A 269 -13.17 13.24 20.01
N LYS A 270 -13.37 14.34 19.30
CA LYS A 270 -14.69 14.80 18.82
C LYS A 270 -15.40 13.73 17.99
N ASN A 271 -14.67 13.05 17.12
CA ASN A 271 -15.24 12.11 16.16
C ASN A 271 -15.13 10.65 16.60
N LYS A 272 -14.54 10.33 17.77
CA LYS A 272 -14.42 8.95 18.28
C LYS A 272 -15.73 8.16 18.30
N LYS A 273 -16.88 8.84 18.43
CA LYS A 273 -18.22 8.23 18.30
C LYS A 273 -18.50 7.55 16.95
N TYR A 274 -17.67 7.78 15.93
CA TYR A 274 -17.78 7.19 14.60
C TYR A 274 -16.91 5.94 14.40
N GLU A 275 -16.02 5.61 15.34
CA GLU A 275 -15.26 4.34 15.25
C GLU A 275 -16.21 3.14 15.28
N GLY A 276 -15.99 2.19 14.38
CA GLY A 276 -16.84 1.01 14.16
C GLY A 276 -18.08 1.25 13.28
N ARG A 277 -18.43 2.50 12.98
CA ARG A 277 -19.57 2.86 12.13
C ARG A 277 -19.19 2.85 10.65
N THR A 278 -20.18 2.55 9.81
CA THR A 278 -20.09 2.65 8.35
C THR A 278 -20.19 4.10 7.88
N ILE A 279 -19.68 4.41 6.68
CA ILE A 279 -19.83 5.76 6.09
C ILE A 279 -21.31 6.16 6.00
N ARG A 280 -22.19 5.21 5.67
CA ARG A 280 -23.65 5.44 5.64
C ARG A 280 -24.21 5.90 6.99
N GLU A 281 -23.92 5.16 8.06
CA GLU A 281 -24.39 5.50 9.40
C GLU A 281 -23.86 6.86 9.87
N ILE A 282 -22.64 7.24 9.45
CA ILE A 282 -22.04 8.53 9.78
C ILE A 282 -22.71 9.65 8.98
N ALA A 283 -22.98 9.43 7.70
CA ALA A 283 -23.68 10.40 6.86
C ALA A 283 -25.09 10.70 7.37
N GLU A 284 -25.80 9.66 7.85
CA GLU A 284 -27.10 9.78 8.52
C GLU A 284 -27.00 10.60 9.82
N ASP A 285 -25.98 10.38 10.65
CA ASP A 285 -25.72 11.15 11.89
C ASP A 285 -25.45 12.63 11.61
N MET A 286 -24.72 12.89 10.52
CA MET A 286 -24.32 14.24 10.10
C MET A 286 -25.39 14.96 9.28
N GLU A 287 -26.49 14.29 8.92
CA GLU A 287 -27.54 14.76 8.02
C GLU A 287 -27.00 15.27 6.67
N VAL A 288 -26.04 14.54 6.08
CA VAL A 288 -25.45 14.83 4.77
C VAL A 288 -25.35 13.59 3.88
N THR A 289 -24.90 13.75 2.63
CA THR A 289 -24.62 12.61 1.75
C THR A 289 -23.36 11.86 2.21
N ALA A 290 -23.21 10.58 1.80
CA ALA A 290 -22.01 9.80 2.08
C ALA A 290 -20.73 10.49 1.59
N PHE A 291 -20.77 11.11 0.40
CA PHE A 291 -19.63 11.85 -0.16
C PHE A 291 -19.26 13.08 0.69
N GLU A 292 -20.26 13.85 1.13
CA GLU A 292 -20.04 14.99 2.02
C GLU A 292 -19.51 14.56 3.39
N ALA A 293 -19.99 13.43 3.93
CA ALA A 293 -19.49 12.88 5.19
C ALA A 293 -18.01 12.51 5.08
N VAL A 294 -17.60 11.86 3.98
CA VAL A 294 -16.19 11.56 3.70
C VAL A 294 -15.36 12.85 3.70
N ILE A 295 -15.76 13.88 2.95
CA ILE A 295 -15.01 15.14 2.87
C ILE A 295 -14.93 15.85 4.23
N LYS A 296 -16.04 15.92 4.97
CA LYS A 296 -16.06 16.50 6.33
C LYS A 296 -15.09 15.78 7.25
N LEU A 297 -15.11 14.44 7.26
CA LEU A 297 -14.17 13.65 8.07
C LEU A 297 -12.72 13.92 7.64
N MET A 298 -12.42 13.94 6.35
CA MET A 298 -11.07 14.23 5.85
C MET A 298 -10.55 15.58 6.34
N ILE A 299 -11.40 16.61 6.40
CA ILE A 299 -11.04 17.93 6.93
C ILE A 299 -10.88 17.88 8.46
N GLU A 300 -11.86 17.34 9.18
CA GLU A 300 -11.90 17.37 10.65
C GLU A 300 -10.81 16.51 11.30
N GLU A 301 -10.40 15.44 10.65
CA GLU A 301 -9.37 14.50 11.13
C GLU A 301 -7.98 14.76 10.55
N GLU A 302 -7.83 15.86 9.80
CA GLU A 302 -6.60 16.20 9.10
C GLU A 302 -6.08 15.05 8.22
N ALA A 303 -6.98 14.41 7.47
CA ALA A 303 -6.73 13.24 6.62
C ALA A 303 -6.15 12.01 7.36
N SER A 304 -6.20 11.97 8.69
CA SER A 304 -5.66 10.90 9.52
C SER A 304 -6.75 9.94 9.98
N ILE A 305 -7.25 9.14 9.03
CA ILE A 305 -8.38 8.21 9.23
C ILE A 305 -8.01 6.83 8.72
N LYS A 306 -8.23 5.80 9.54
CA LYS A 306 -8.13 4.40 9.11
C LYS A 306 -9.50 3.78 8.95
N CYS A 307 -9.61 2.92 7.94
CA CYS A 307 -10.84 2.27 7.53
C CYS A 307 -10.62 0.77 7.32
N ILE A 308 -11.70 0.00 7.52
CA ILE A 308 -11.81 -1.40 7.10
C ILE A 308 -12.76 -1.44 5.90
N TYR A 309 -12.30 -2.06 4.81
CA TYR A 309 -13.00 -2.18 3.54
C TYR A 309 -13.45 -3.64 3.35
N PHE A 310 -14.75 -3.90 3.43
CA PHE A 310 -15.34 -5.21 3.17
C PHE A 310 -15.57 -5.38 1.67
N ALA A 311 -14.51 -5.77 0.96
CA ALA A 311 -14.50 -5.80 -0.51
C ALA A 311 -14.45 -7.22 -1.11
N MET A 312 -14.09 -8.25 -0.35
CA MET A 312 -13.97 -9.63 -0.83
C MET A 312 -15.22 -10.45 -0.44
N CYS A 313 -15.36 -11.64 -1.02
CA CYS A 313 -16.37 -12.63 -0.61
C CYS A 313 -15.74 -13.90 -0.02
N GLU A 314 -16.52 -14.63 0.78
CA GLU A 314 -16.05 -15.86 1.44
C GLU A 314 -15.72 -16.95 0.42
N GLU A 315 -16.47 -17.04 -0.67
CA GLU A 315 -16.26 -18.06 -1.71
C GLU A 315 -14.88 -17.94 -2.35
N ASP A 316 -14.48 -16.74 -2.76
CA ASP A 316 -13.16 -16.48 -3.35
C ASP A 316 -12.04 -16.71 -2.34
N LEU A 317 -12.24 -16.24 -1.10
CA LEU A 317 -11.28 -16.45 -0.02
C LEU A 317 -11.03 -17.95 0.23
N GLU A 318 -12.10 -18.75 0.31
CA GLU A 318 -11.98 -20.20 0.48
C GLU A 318 -11.26 -20.87 -0.69
N ILE A 319 -11.49 -20.41 -1.92
CA ILE A 319 -10.79 -20.93 -3.11
C ILE A 319 -9.29 -20.70 -2.99
N ILE A 320 -8.87 -19.46 -2.65
CA ILE A 320 -7.45 -19.12 -2.48
C ILE A 320 -6.85 -19.92 -1.33
N MET A 321 -7.52 -20.00 -0.18
CA MET A 321 -7.02 -20.70 1.00
C MET A 321 -6.87 -22.22 0.81
N LYS A 322 -7.70 -22.84 -0.04
CA LYS A 322 -7.62 -24.28 -0.36
C LYS A 322 -6.51 -24.60 -1.37
N HIS A 323 -5.92 -23.60 -2.02
CA HIS A 323 -4.85 -23.81 -2.99
C HIS A 323 -3.58 -24.38 -2.32
N PRO A 324 -2.93 -25.42 -2.88
CA PRO A 324 -1.80 -26.10 -2.23
C PRO A 324 -0.56 -25.21 -2.03
N LYS A 325 -0.46 -24.09 -2.76
CA LYS A 325 0.62 -23.10 -2.62
C LYS A 325 0.28 -21.89 -1.73
N ALA A 326 -0.92 -21.85 -1.16
CA ALA A 326 -1.33 -20.72 -0.32
C ALA A 326 -0.40 -20.58 0.89
N LYS A 327 0.12 -19.37 1.09
CA LYS A 327 0.85 -18.98 2.30
C LYS A 327 -0.04 -18.07 3.12
N PHE A 328 -0.08 -18.28 4.43
CA PHE A 328 -0.92 -17.49 5.31
C PHE A 328 -0.15 -16.31 5.88
N CYS A 329 -0.71 -15.12 5.74
CA CYS A 329 -0.26 -13.91 6.40
C CYS A 329 -1.41 -13.33 7.25
N THR A 330 -1.14 -12.29 8.03
CA THR A 330 -2.19 -11.56 8.74
C THR A 330 -2.55 -10.24 8.05
N ASP A 331 -1.62 -9.69 7.26
CA ASP A 331 -1.65 -8.30 6.76
C ASP A 331 -1.88 -7.25 7.88
N GLY A 332 -1.59 -7.66 9.11
CA GLY A 332 -1.82 -6.91 10.33
C GLY A 332 -0.55 -6.26 10.85
N ARG A 333 -0.71 -5.37 11.84
CA ARG A 333 0.42 -4.70 12.50
C ARG A 333 0.82 -5.43 13.76
N ALA A 334 2.09 -5.80 13.88
CA ALA A 334 2.67 -6.22 15.14
C ALA A 334 2.86 -5.01 16.05
N VAL A 335 1.98 -4.85 17.05
CA VAL A 335 1.99 -3.72 17.99
C VAL A 335 2.27 -4.17 19.42
N ALA A 336 2.87 -3.28 20.21
CA ALA A 336 3.02 -3.51 21.64
C ALA A 336 1.64 -3.52 22.33
N THR A 337 1.44 -4.36 23.33
CA THR A 337 0.18 -4.39 24.11
C THR A 337 0.08 -3.26 25.15
N TYR A 338 1.03 -2.33 25.13
CA TYR A 338 1.18 -1.24 26.10
C TYR A 338 1.72 0.03 25.43
N GLY A 339 1.63 1.15 26.15
CA GLY A 339 2.15 2.44 25.69
C GLY A 339 1.35 3.04 24.52
N GLU A 340 1.94 4.03 23.85
CA GLU A 340 1.28 4.72 22.73
C GLU A 340 1.12 3.81 21.50
N LEU A 341 2.03 2.86 21.28
CA LEU A 341 2.01 1.94 20.13
C LEU A 341 0.91 0.87 20.24
N GLY A 342 0.38 0.62 21.43
CA GLY A 342 -0.77 -0.28 21.65
C GLY A 342 -2.13 0.38 21.54
N LYS A 343 -2.19 1.67 21.17
CA LYS A 343 -3.45 2.39 20.98
C LYS A 343 -4.00 2.16 19.57
N GLY A 344 -5.31 1.93 19.48
CA GLY A 344 -6.04 1.77 18.22
C GLY A 344 -6.54 0.35 18.00
N SER A 345 -7.43 0.21 17.01
CA SER A 345 -7.85 -1.08 16.50
C SER A 345 -6.86 -1.49 15.42
N VAL A 346 -6.05 -2.50 15.69
CA VAL A 346 -5.24 -3.15 14.65
C VAL A 346 -6.13 -4.08 13.83
N HIS A 347 -5.90 -4.08 12.51
CA HIS A 347 -6.32 -5.18 11.65
C HIS A 347 -5.50 -6.42 12.02
#